data_AF-A0A9X2JG22-F1
#
_entry.id   AF-A0A9X2JG22-F1
#
_cell.length_a   1.000
_cell.length_b   1.000
_cell.length_c   1.000
_cell.angle_alpha   90.00
_cell.angle_beta   90.00
_cell.angle_gamma   90.00
#
_symmetry.space_group_name_H-M   'P 1'
#
loop_
_entity.id
_entity.type
_entity.pdbx_description
1 polymer ?
#
loop_
_entity_poly.entity_id
_entity_poly.type
_entity_poly.pdbx_seq_one_letter_code
_entity_poly.pdbx_strand_id
1 'polypeptide(L)'
;MPATLSLPDLDLTSDEPLEPVADIAERETGVRPHPTTIVRWCAGRGAAGIKLPSIVATRRRMTKRSVYRAWLQAVNDARNS
;
A
#
# COMPACT_ATOMS: atom_id res chain seq x y z
N MET A 1 -7.44 20.42 -12.15
CA MET A 1 -6.73 19.24 -12.69
C MET A 1 -6.57 18.26 -11.53
N PRO A 2 -7.28 17.11 -11.47
CA PRO A 2 -6.92 16.12 -10.46
C PRO A 2 -5.50 15.64 -10.80
N ALA A 3 -4.58 15.73 -9.85
CA ALA A 3 -3.27 15.13 -10.01
C ALA A 3 -3.50 13.64 -10.23
N THR A 4 -3.21 13.13 -11.43
CA THR A 4 -3.08 11.71 -11.67
C THR A 4 -1.88 11.26 -10.85
N LEU A 5 -2.10 10.96 -9.57
CA LEU A 5 -1.14 10.29 -8.71
C LEU A 5 -1.03 8.86 -9.25
N SER A 6 -0.25 8.69 -10.30
CA SER A 6 0.23 7.38 -10.72
C SER A 6 0.99 6.81 -9.55
N LEU A 7 0.44 5.77 -8.94
CA LEU A 7 1.17 5.06 -7.90
C LEU A 7 2.49 4.57 -8.48
N PRO A 8 3.60 4.72 -7.77
CA PRO A 8 4.84 4.09 -8.19
C PRO A 8 4.60 2.59 -8.28
N ASP A 9 4.96 2.01 -9.42
CA ASP A 9 4.99 0.57 -9.57
C ASP A 9 5.93 -0.03 -8.51
N LEU A 10 5.63 -1.26 -8.12
CA LEU A 10 6.49 -1.98 -7.18
C LEU A 10 7.77 -2.41 -7.91
N ASP A 11 8.73 -1.51 -8.01
CA ASP A 11 10.04 -1.78 -8.55
C ASP A 11 10.82 -2.68 -7.58
N LEU A 12 11.04 -3.93 -7.96
CA LEU A 12 11.75 -4.91 -7.15
C LEU A 12 13.29 -4.75 -7.23
N THR A 13 13.80 -3.89 -8.11
CA THR A 13 15.25 -3.70 -8.34
C THR A 13 15.88 -2.60 -7.49
N SER A 14 15.06 -1.64 -7.03
CA SER A 14 15.51 -0.57 -6.14
C SER A 14 15.96 -1.10 -4.76
N ASP A 15 17.00 -0.49 -4.19
CA ASP A 15 17.62 -0.83 -2.89
C ASP A 15 16.70 -0.75 -1.66
N GLU A 16 15.48 -0.23 -1.81
CA GLU A 16 14.53 -0.16 -0.70
C GLU A 16 14.07 -1.57 -0.28
N PRO A 17 14.14 -1.92 1.01
CA PRO A 17 13.72 -3.23 1.47
C PRO A 17 12.22 -3.44 1.31
N LEU A 18 11.84 -4.66 0.92
CA LEU A 18 10.46 -5.11 1.01
C LEU A 18 10.11 -5.41 2.47
N GLU A 19 9.03 -4.85 2.95
CA GLU A 19 8.53 -5.07 4.30
C GLU A 19 7.07 -5.55 4.29
N PRO A 20 6.61 -6.29 5.31
CA PRO A 20 5.23 -6.74 5.37
C PRO A 20 4.29 -5.54 5.47
N VAL A 21 3.22 -5.54 4.66
CA VAL A 21 2.24 -4.43 4.61
C VAL A 21 1.69 -4.10 6.00
N ALA A 22 1.47 -5.11 6.84
CA ALA A 22 0.99 -4.93 8.22
C ALA A 22 1.96 -4.10 9.06
N ASP A 23 3.27 -4.36 8.94
CA ASP A 23 4.30 -3.74 9.75
C ASP A 23 4.55 -2.30 9.28
N ILE A 24 4.51 -2.06 7.96
CA ILE A 24 4.55 -0.70 7.41
C ILE A 24 3.34 0.12 7.89
N ALA A 25 2.13 -0.46 7.79
CA ALA A 25 0.90 0.21 8.21
C ALA A 25 0.92 0.57 9.70
N GLU A 26 1.40 -0.35 10.55
CA GLU A 26 1.56 -0.10 11.99
C GLU A 26 2.57 1.01 12.26
N ARG A 27 3.70 1.06 11.53
CA ARG A 27 4.70 2.13 11.69
C ARG A 27 4.21 3.50 11.21
N GLU A 28 3.45 3.54 10.12
CA GLU A 28 2.99 4.81 9.52
C GLU A 28 1.73 5.36 10.20
N THR A 29 0.84 4.48 10.69
CA THR A 29 -0.46 4.89 11.24
C THR A 29 -0.61 4.62 12.74
N GLY A 30 0.34 3.94 13.36
CA GLY A 30 0.26 3.48 14.75
C GLY A 30 -0.72 2.33 14.98
N VAL A 31 -1.41 1.85 13.93
CA VAL A 31 -2.44 0.82 14.02
C VAL A 31 -2.12 -0.33 13.10
N ARG A 32 -2.07 -1.54 13.66
CA ARG A 32 -1.88 -2.77 12.88
C ARG A 32 -3.20 -3.21 12.23
N PRO A 33 -3.30 -3.22 10.89
CA PRO A 33 -4.54 -3.61 10.22
C PRO A 33 -4.78 -5.12 10.29
N HIS A 34 -6.05 -5.52 10.33
CA HIS A 34 -6.44 -6.92 10.26
C HIS A 34 -6.01 -7.57 8.93
N PRO A 35 -5.59 -8.84 8.89
CA PRO A 35 -5.16 -9.52 7.66
C PRO A 35 -6.15 -9.42 6.50
N THR A 36 -7.46 -9.55 6.76
CA THR A 36 -8.51 -9.38 5.75
C THR A 36 -8.52 -7.99 5.13
N THR A 37 -8.22 -6.95 5.93
CA THR A 37 -8.11 -5.56 5.46
C THR A 37 -6.94 -5.43 4.49
N ILE A 38 -5.80 -6.04 4.80
CA ILE A 38 -4.62 -6.06 3.91
C ILE A 38 -4.95 -6.77 2.59
N VAL A 39 -5.62 -7.93 2.65
CA VAL A 39 -6.07 -8.64 1.43
C VAL A 39 -6.99 -7.77 0.59
N ARG A 40 -7.91 -7.02 1.23
CA ARG A 40 -8.80 -6.08 0.53
C ARG A 40 -8.04 -4.97 -0.18
N TRP A 41 -6.99 -4.41 0.44
CA TRP A 41 -6.14 -3.37 -0.15
C TRP A 41 -5.31 -3.88 -1.34
N CYS A 42 -4.70 -5.06 -1.19
CA CYS A 42 -3.75 -5.60 -2.15
C CYS A 42 -4.40 -6.36 -3.32
N ALA A 43 -5.36 -7.24 -3.01
CA ALA A 43 -5.92 -8.21 -3.97
C ALA A 43 -7.42 -8.02 -4.24
N GLY A 44 -8.12 -7.31 -3.35
CA GLY A 44 -9.54 -7.05 -3.46
C GLY A 44 -9.86 -5.79 -4.27
N ARG A 45 -10.82 -5.01 -3.75
CA ARG A 45 -11.30 -3.76 -4.38
C ARG A 45 -10.39 -2.56 -4.14
N GLY A 46 -9.31 -2.70 -3.37
CA GLY A 46 -8.50 -1.57 -2.91
C GLY A 46 -9.15 -0.80 -1.76
N ALA A 47 -8.47 0.25 -1.28
CA ALA A 47 -9.06 1.27 -0.42
C ALA A 47 -9.45 2.47 -1.27
N ALA A 48 -10.68 2.98 -1.12
CA ALA A 48 -11.21 4.04 -1.98
C ALA A 48 -11.08 3.76 -3.49
N GLY A 49 -11.14 2.47 -3.90
CA GLY A 49 -10.97 2.04 -5.29
C GLY A 49 -9.50 1.90 -5.74
N ILE A 50 -8.54 2.27 -4.89
CA ILE A 50 -7.10 2.28 -5.20
C ILE A 50 -6.44 1.05 -4.57
N LYS A 51 -5.80 0.21 -5.40
CA LYS A 51 -5.10 -1.00 -4.94
C LYS A 51 -3.68 -0.67 -4.50
N LEU A 52 -3.20 -1.37 -3.47
CA LEU A 52 -1.82 -1.27 -3.00
C LEU A 52 -0.94 -2.28 -3.78
N PRO A 53 0.05 -1.81 -4.56
CA PRO A 53 1.01 -2.68 -5.21
C PRO A 53 1.77 -3.50 -4.16
N SER A 54 1.76 -4.82 -4.33
CA SER A 54 2.36 -5.75 -3.37
C SER A 54 2.63 -7.10 -4.01
N ILE A 55 3.65 -7.79 -3.50
CA ILE A 55 3.91 -9.20 -3.81
C ILE A 55 3.55 -10.09 -2.61
N VAL A 56 3.44 -11.38 -2.86
CA VAL A 56 3.38 -12.39 -1.78
C VAL A 56 4.76 -13.00 -1.66
N ALA A 57 5.39 -12.82 -0.50
CA ALA A 57 6.65 -13.46 -0.14
C ALA A 57 6.55 -13.95 1.30
N THR A 58 7.12 -15.12 1.59
CA THR A 58 7.13 -15.69 2.95
C THR A 58 5.71 -15.77 3.56
N ARG A 59 4.71 -16.13 2.74
CA ARG A 59 3.27 -16.21 3.09
C ARG A 59 2.64 -14.88 3.56
N ARG A 60 3.31 -13.74 3.35
CA ARG A 60 2.81 -12.42 3.72
C ARG A 60 2.75 -11.51 2.50
N ARG A 61 1.86 -10.52 2.54
CA ARG A 61 1.85 -9.42 1.56
C ARG A 61 2.98 -8.46 1.91
N MET A 62 3.83 -8.20 0.94
CA MET A 62 5.00 -7.37 1.08
C MET A 62 4.97 -6.24 0.07
N THR A 63 5.43 -5.07 0.50
CA THR A 63 5.53 -3.88 -0.34
C THR A 63 6.69 -3.02 0.17
N LYS A 64 6.98 -1.96 -0.57
CA LYS A 64 7.96 -0.93 -0.18
C LYS A 64 7.26 0.16 0.62
N ARG A 65 7.99 0.78 1.55
CA ARG A 65 7.46 1.85 2.38
C ARG A 65 7.08 3.08 1.54
N SER A 66 7.90 3.42 0.55
CA SER A 66 7.63 4.49 -0.43
C SER A 66 6.32 4.26 -1.18
N VAL A 67 6.11 3.04 -1.69
CA VAL A 67 4.89 2.63 -2.39
C VAL A 67 3.67 2.69 -1.47
N TYR A 68 3.80 2.22 -0.22
CA TYR A 68 2.72 2.32 0.76
C TYR A 68 2.34 3.76 1.06
N ARG A 69 3.32 4.67 1.21
CA ARG A 69 3.08 6.10 1.45
C ARG A 69 2.37 6.76 0.28
N ALA A 70 2.83 6.51 -0.94
CA ALA A 70 2.19 7.02 -2.15
C ALA A 70 0.74 6.52 -2.27
N TRP A 71 0.52 5.23 -1.96
CA TRP A 71 -0.82 4.65 -1.88
C TRP A 71 -1.69 5.30 -0.81
N LEU A 72 -1.17 5.50 0.40
CA LEU A 72 -1.90 6.12 1.49
C LEU A 72 -2.31 7.56 1.15
N GLN A 73 -1.41 8.32 0.52
CA GLN A 73 -1.70 9.68 0.04
C GLN A 73 -2.82 9.65 -1.00
N ALA A 74 -2.71 8.81 -2.03
CA ALA A 74 -3.73 8.71 -3.07
C ALA A 74 -5.11 8.28 -2.51
N VAL A 75 -5.13 7.38 -1.52
CA VAL A 75 -6.36 6.96 -0.83
C VAL A 75 -6.97 8.11 -0.04
N ASN A 76 -6.16 8.92 0.64
CA ASN A 76 -6.65 10.08 1.39
C ASN A 76 -7.19 11.15 0.44
N ASP A 77 -6.49 11.44 -0.65
CA ASP A 77 -6.93 12.40 -1.66
C ASP A 77 -8.26 11.97 -2.30
N ALA A 78 -8.41 10.68 -2.63
CA ALA A 78 -9.67 10.14 -3.16
C ALA A 78 -10.84 10.15 -2.17
N ARG A 79 -10.57 10.17 -0.86
CA ARG A 79 -11.62 10.26 0.19
C ARG A 79 -12.04 11.69 0.48
N ASN A 80 -11.14 12.65 0.26
CA ASN A 80 -11.35 14.07 0.52
C ASN A 80 -11.75 14.86 -0.74
N SER A 81 -11.90 14.18 -1.89
CA SER A 81 -12.35 14.75 -3.17
C SER A 81 -13.85 14.57 -3.41
#